data_AF-A0A938SVF2-F1
#
_entry.id   AF-A0A938SVF2-F1
#
_cell.length_a   1.000
_cell.length_b   1.000
_cell.length_c   1.000
_cell.angle_alpha   90.00
_cell.angle_beta   90.00
_cell.angle_gamma   90.00
#
_symmetry.space_group_name_H-M   'P 1'
#
loop_
_entity.id
_entity.type
_entity.pdbx_description
1 polymer ?
#
loop_
_entity_poly.entity_id
_entity_poly.type
_entity_poly.pdbx_seq_one_letter_code
_entity_poly.pdbx_strand_id
1 'polypeptide(L)'
;MGFVSIERVTQRITNKYEAVLVAAKEARVQNSIAQLKDLDPNSAYPKITSLSLQRLIEGKIRYSYGELETPPPSPETEQLDLEEGA
;
A
#
# COMPACT_ATOMS: atom_id res chain seq x y z
N MET A 1 19.52 13.58 4.72
CA MET A 1 18.30 12.76 4.57
C MET A 1 17.79 12.96 3.15
N GLY A 2 17.82 11.92 2.31
CA GLY A 2 17.62 12.07 0.86
C GLY A 2 16.16 11.90 0.43
N PHE A 3 15.69 12.78 -0.45
CA PHE A 3 14.42 12.62 -1.16
C PHE A 3 14.46 11.32 -1.98
N VAL A 4 13.46 10.46 -1.79
CA VAL A 4 13.28 9.25 -2.63
C VAL A 4 12.46 9.66 -3.84
N SER A 5 13.04 9.59 -5.05
CA SER A 5 12.30 9.97 -6.25
C SER A 5 11.20 8.97 -6.57
N ILE A 6 10.02 9.50 -6.91
CA ILE A 6 8.86 8.72 -7.30
C ILE A 6 9.15 7.82 -8.51
N GLU A 7 10.04 8.25 -9.41
CA GLU A 7 10.46 7.49 -10.59
C GLU A 7 11.07 6.14 -10.22
N ARG A 8 11.89 6.06 -9.16
CA ARG A 8 12.50 4.80 -8.72
C ARG A 8 11.49 3.86 -8.08
N VAL A 9 10.46 4.43 -7.45
CA VAL A 9 9.35 3.66 -6.87
C VAL A 9 8.47 3.11 -7.99
N THR A 10 8.16 3.91 -9.02
CA THR A 10 7.30 3.49 -10.12
C THR A 10 7.98 2.55 -11.11
N GLN A 11 9.32 2.48 -11.13
CA GLN A 11 10.06 1.40 -11.82
C GLN A 11 9.76 0.01 -11.25
N ARG A 12 9.34 -0.08 -9.98
CA ARG A 12 8.95 -1.35 -9.35
C ARG A 12 7.45 -1.60 -9.43
N ILE A 13 6.65 -0.56 -9.19
CA ILE A 13 5.19 -0.64 -9.20
C ILE A 13 4.67 0.46 -10.12
N THR A 14 4.30 0.09 -11.35
CA THR A 14 3.91 1.05 -12.40
C THR A 14 2.81 2.00 -11.95
N ASN A 15 1.81 1.49 -11.21
CA ASN A 15 0.76 2.31 -10.66
C ASN A 15 1.24 3.06 -9.40
N LYS A 16 1.30 4.38 -9.50
CA LYS A 16 1.75 5.25 -8.39
C LYS A 16 0.91 5.11 -7.12
N TYR A 17 -0.40 4.89 -7.24
CA TYR A 17 -1.30 4.78 -6.08
C TYR A 17 -1.07 3.46 -5.35
N GLU A 18 -0.89 2.40 -6.12
CA GLU A 18 -0.52 1.09 -5.61
C GLU A 18 0.82 1.13 -4.90
N ALA A 19 1.81 1.80 -5.50
CA ALA A 19 3.12 1.95 -4.89
C ALA A 19 3.04 2.65 -3.53
N VAL A 20 2.21 3.68 -3.42
CA VAL A 20 1.93 4.37 -2.15
C VAL A 20 1.25 3.44 -1.15
N LEU A 21 0.24 2.66 -1.56
CA LEU A 21 -0.44 1.71 -0.69
C LEU A 21 0.51 0.62 -0.16
N VAL A 22 1.35 0.07 -1.02
CA VAL A 22 2.35 -0.94 -0.64
C VAL A 22 3.38 -0.34 0.32
N ALA A 23 3.91 0.84 0.02
CA ALA A 23 4.86 1.54 0.90
C ALA A 23 4.23 1.88 2.27
N ALA A 24 2.97 2.31 2.30
CA ALA A 24 2.25 2.63 3.52
C ALA A 24 1.97 1.38 4.37
N LYS A 25 1.60 0.25 3.75
CA LYS A 25 1.45 -1.04 4.45
C LYS A 25 2.77 -1.49 5.07
N GLU A 26 3.87 -1.42 4.31
CA GLU A 26 5.20 -1.74 4.84
C GLU A 26 5.60 -0.80 5.98
N ALA A 27 5.30 0.50 5.87
CA ALA A 27 5.58 1.46 6.94
C ALA A 27 4.86 1.10 8.24
N ARG A 28 3.60 0.66 8.17
CA ARG A 28 2.86 0.19 9.35
C ARG A 28 3.53 -1.04 9.98
N VAL A 29 3.96 -2.01 9.17
CA VAL A 29 4.67 -3.20 9.65
C VAL A 29 5.99 -2.82 10.34
N GLN A 30 6.78 -1.96 9.70
CA GLN A 30 8.05 -1.49 10.26
C GLN A 30 7.84 -0.69 11.55
N ASN A 31 6.76 0.09 11.64
CA ASN A 31 6.40 0.80 12.86
C ASN A 31 6.06 -0.16 14.01
N SER A 32 5.27 -1.20 13.74
CA SER A 32 4.98 -2.23 14.75
C SER A 32 6.25 -2.97 15.20
N ILE A 33 7.17 -3.28 14.28
CA ILE A 33 8.47 -3.89 14.61
C ILE A 33 9.31 -2.94 15.47
N ALA A 34 9.33 -1.65 15.14
CA ALA A 34 10.08 -0.66 15.90
C ALA A 34 9.57 -0.53 17.34
N GLN A 35 8.25 -0.51 17.52
CA GLN A 35 7.61 -0.52 18.84
C GLN A 35 7.94 -1.79 19.63
N LEU A 36 7.87 -2.97 19.00
CA LEU A 36 8.23 -4.24 19.65
C LEU A 36 9.69 -4.31 20.09
N LYS A 37 10.57 -3.60 19.40
CA LYS A 37 12.01 -3.53 19.70
C LYS A 37 12.39 -2.37 20.61
N ASP A 38 11.40 -1.62 21.11
CA ASP A 38 11.58 -0.42 21.93
C ASP A 38 12.57 0.58 21.29
N LEU A 39 12.53 0.67 19.96
CA LEU A 39 13.41 1.57 19.21
C LEU A 39 12.93 3.00 19.42
N ASP A 40 13.79 3.82 20.04
CA ASP A 40 13.50 5.22 20.28
C ASP A 40 13.26 5.94 18.93
N PRO A 41 12.09 6.57 18.73
CA PRO A 41 11.80 7.35 17.53
C PRO A 41 12.73 8.56 17.33
N ASN A 42 13.50 8.96 18.36
CA ASN A 42 14.53 10.00 18.29
C ASN A 42 15.94 9.46 18.04
N SER A 43 16.11 8.14 17.96
CA SER A 43 17.40 7.54 17.61
C SER A 43 17.78 7.85 16.16
N ALA A 44 19.03 7.57 15.78
CA ALA A 44 19.53 7.69 14.41
C ALA A 44 18.82 6.78 13.38
N TYR A 45 17.72 6.13 13.77
CA TYR A 45 16.92 5.30 12.91
C TYR A 45 16.29 6.14 11.79
N PRO A 46 16.42 5.71 10.51
CA PRO A 46 15.78 6.42 9.42
C PRO A 46 14.26 6.44 9.63
N LYS A 47 13.62 7.55 9.25
CA LYS A 47 12.15 7.67 9.25
C LYS A 47 11.54 6.42 8.63
N ILE A 48 10.59 5.81 9.33
CA ILE A 48 9.94 4.55 8.93
C ILE A 48 9.47 4.60 7.46
N THR A 49 8.88 5.72 7.05
CA THR A 49 8.42 5.93 5.68
C THR A 49 9.55 5.91 4.65
N SER A 50 10.69 6.54 4.96
CA SER A 50 11.88 6.49 4.10
C SER A 50 12.46 5.08 4.01
N LEU A 51 12.51 4.35 5.13
CA LEU A 51 12.94 2.96 5.16
C LEU A 51 12.04 2.07 4.29
N SER A 52 10.73 2.22 4.39
CA SER A 52 9.77 1.45 3.59
C SER A 52 9.89 1.74 2.10
N LEU A 53 10.04 3.00 1.70
CA LEU A 53 10.27 3.37 0.29
C LEU A 53 11.57 2.76 -0.26
N GLN A 54 12.64 2.78 0.54
CA GLN A 54 13.90 2.16 0.16
C GLN A 54 13.76 0.64 -0.02
N ARG A 55 13.10 -0.04 0.92
CA ARG A 55 12.84 -1.49 0.83
C ARG A 55 11.99 -1.85 -0.40
N LEU A 56 11.07 -0.98 -0.79
CA LEU A 56 10.27 -1.12 -2.00
C LEU A 56 11.16 -1.08 -3.25
N ILE A 57 12.01 -0.06 -3.38
CA ILE A 57 12.94 0.11 -4.52
C ILE A 57 13.91 -1.08 -4.61
N GLU A 58 14.43 -1.52 -3.46
CA GLU A 58 15.33 -2.66 -3.36
C GLU A 58 14.63 -4.00 -3.66
N GLY A 59 13.30 -4.04 -3.78
CA GLY A 59 12.53 -5.26 -4.03
C GLY A 59 12.49 -6.21 -2.83
N LYS A 60 12.69 -5.68 -1.61
CA LYS A 60 12.61 -6.44 -0.36
C LYS A 60 11.18 -6.66 0.13
N ILE A 61 10.22 -5.98 -0.49
CA ILE A 61 8.79 -6.12 -0.19
C ILE A 61 8.20 -7.10 -1.21
N ARG A 62 7.69 -8.23 -0.72
CA ARG A 62 6.84 -9.12 -1.53
C ARG A 62 5.41 -8.61 -1.45
N TYR A 63 4.84 -8.25 -2.59
CA TYR A 63 3.43 -7.90 -2.69
C TYR A 63 2.81 -8.72 -3.82
N SER A 64 1.61 -9.23 -3.58
CA SER A 64 0.80 -9.92 -4.57
C SER A 64 -0.57 -9.24 -4.58
N TYR A 65 -1.04 -8.89 -5.76
CA TYR A 65 -2.44 -8.54 -5.94
C TYR A 65 -3.23 -9.85 -5.95
N GLY A 66 -4.09 -10.03 -4.96
CA GLY A 66 -5.26 -10.88 -5.20
C GLY A 66 -6.07 -10.18 -6.28
N GLU A 67 -6.50 -10.91 -7.29
CA GLU A 67 -7.65 -10.44 -8.09
C GLU A 67 -8.72 -10.04 -7.07
N LEU A 68 -9.11 -8.77 -7.11
CA LEU A 68 -10.32 -8.36 -6.42
C LEU A 68 -11.42 -9.18 -7.10
N GLU A 69 -11.84 -10.27 -6.47
CA GLU A 69 -13.12 -10.87 -6.78
C GLU A 69 -14.12 -9.72 -6.64
N THR A 70 -14.57 -9.18 -7.76
CA THR A 70 -15.73 -8.32 -7.78
C THR A 70 -16.82 -9.13 -7.10
N PRO A 71 -17.32 -8.72 -5.92
CA PRO A 71 -18.42 -9.44 -5.31
C PRO A 71 -19.52 -9.53 -6.36
N PRO A 72 -20.17 -10.69 -6.53
CA PRO A 72 -21.27 -10.80 -7.48
C PRO A 72 -22.26 -9.66 -7.21
N PRO A 73 -22.84 -9.05 -8.27
CA PRO A 73 -23.78 -7.97 -8.09
C PRO A 73 -24.83 -8.39 -7.05
N SER A 74 -24.99 -7.55 -6.02
CA SER A 74 -26.02 -7.79 -5.01
C SER A 74 -27.38 -7.79 -5.72
N PRO A 75 -28.28 -8.75 -5.43
CA PRO A 75 -29.58 -8.86 -6.12
C PRO A 75 -30.48 -7.61 -5.95
N GLU A 76 -30.10 -6.67 -5.10
CA GLU A 76 -30.82 -5.42 -4.85
C GLU A 76 -30.71 -4.42 -6.02
N THR A 77 -29.73 -4.54 -6.90
CA THR A 77 -29.54 -3.56 -8.00
C THR A 77 -30.38 -3.89 -9.25
N GLU A 78 -30.78 -5.15 -9.45
CA GLU A 78 -31.58 -5.56 -10.62
C GLU A 78 -33.09 -5.24 -10.47
N GLN A 79 -33.59 -5.02 -9.25
CA GLN A 79 -35.02 -4.73 -9.04
C GLN A 79 -35.39 -3.26 -9.29
N LEU A 80 -34.42 -2.34 -9.34
CA LEU A 80 -34.70 -0.92 -9.57
C LEU A 80 -34.88 -0.58 -11.06
N ASP A 81 -34.32 -1.38 -11.98
CA ASP A 81 -34.43 -1.13 -13.43
C ASP A 81 -35.71 -1.70 -14.06
N LEU A 82 -36.50 -2.48 -13.31
CA LEU A 82 -37.72 -3.14 -13.81
C LEU A 82 -39.03 -2.41 -13.44
N GLU A 83 -39.01 -1.46 -12.49
CA GLU A 83 -40.23 -0.75 -12.06
C GLU A 83 -40.45 0.61 -12.76
N GLU A 84 -39.51 1.14 -13.55
CA GLU A 84 -39.73 2.38 -14.33
C GLU A 84 -40.28 2.13 -15.75
N GLY A 85 -40.64 0.89 -16.10
CA GLY A 85 -40.95 0.50 -17.48
C GLY A 85 -42.27 -0.25 -17.70
N ALA A 86 -43.31 -0.04 -16.87
CA ALA A 86 -44.65 -0.63 -17.06
C ALA A 86 -45.76 0.42 -17.16
#